data_AF-A0A1C6I7F8-F1
#
_entry.id   AF-A0A1C6I7F8-F1
#
_cell.length_a   1.000
_cell.length_b   1.000
_cell.length_c   1.000
_cell.angle_alpha   90.00
_cell.angle_beta   90.00
_cell.angle_gamma   90.00
#
_symmetry.space_group_name_H-M   'P 1'
#
loop_
_entity.id
_entity.type
_entity.pdbx_description
1 polymer ?
#
loop_
_entity_poly.entity_id
_entity_poly.type
_entity_poly.pdbx_seq_one_letter_code
_entity_poly.pdbx_strand_id
1 'polypeptide(L)' 'MMKKYSFADMQMLHWKDYEFECQRLTLPDGRQIRLTDSQNKQVQTKYTQYIDQHHHAPLMGEFIFPSKETRSWV' A
#
# COMPACT_ATOMS: atom_id res chain seq x y z
N MET A 1 -12.81 17.44 -2.80
CA MET A 1 -11.34 17.53 -2.95
C MET A 1 -10.76 16.25 -2.38
N MET A 2 -10.17 15.39 -3.21
CA MET A 2 -9.52 14.17 -2.73
C MET A 2 -8.38 14.56 -1.80
N LYS A 3 -8.39 14.12 -0.54
CA LYS A 3 -7.25 14.30 0.35
C LYS A 3 -6.08 13.54 -0.25
N LYS A 4 -5.10 14.25 -0.81
CA LYS A 4 -3.82 13.67 -1.21
C LYS A 4 -3.12 13.25 0.08
N TYR A 5 -3.03 11.96 0.34
CA TYR A 5 -2.18 11.45 1.42
C TYR A 5 -0.75 11.81 1.09
N SER A 6 0.02 12.22 2.10
CA SER A 6 1.39 12.62 1.81
C SER A 6 2.17 11.38 1.36
N PHE A 7 3.08 11.61 0.43
CA PHE A 7 3.99 10.59 -0.05
C PHE A 7 4.75 9.88 1.08
N ALA A 8 5.10 10.63 2.13
CA ALA A 8 5.76 10.12 3.32
C ALA A 8 4.87 9.14 4.10
N ASP A 9 3.57 9.44 4.24
CA ASP A 9 2.62 8.55 4.93
C ASP A 9 2.51 7.20 4.23
N MET A 10 2.60 7.18 2.90
CA MET A 10 2.49 5.95 2.11
C MET A 10 3.73 5.07 2.20
N GLN A 11 4.92 5.64 2.30
CA GLN A 11 6.17 4.88 2.44
C GLN A 11 6.27 4.11 3.76
N MET A 12 5.49 4.52 4.76
CA MET A 12 5.46 3.87 6.08
C MET A 12 4.43 2.74 6.17
N LEU A 13 3.65 2.49 5.11
CA LEU A 13 2.61 1.48 5.12
C LEU A 13 3.17 0.07 4.94
N HIS A 14 2.75 -0.83 5.81
CA HIS A 14 3.09 -2.25 5.77
C HIS A 14 1.90 -3.08 5.31
N TRP A 15 2.14 -4.32 4.88
CA TRP A 15 1.07 -5.23 4.46
C TRP A 15 0.05 -5.52 5.55
N LYS A 16 0.46 -5.53 6.83
CA LYS A 16 -0.47 -5.63 7.98
C LYS A 16 -1.48 -4.48 8.06
N ASP A 17 -1.17 -3.34 7.45
CA ASP A 17 -2.00 -2.14 7.52
C ASP A 17 -3.09 -2.15 6.43
N TYR A 18 -3.06 -3.12 5.51
CA TYR A 18 -3.99 -3.25 4.39
C TYR A 18 -4.95 -4.44 4.57
N GLU A 19 -6.26 -4.14 4.54
CA GLU A 19 -7.32 -5.14 4.53
C GLU A 19 -7.79 -5.38 3.08
N PHE A 20 -7.43 -6.54 2.52
CA PHE A 20 -7.76 -6.92 1.14
C PHE A 20 -9.27 -6.92 0.85
N GLU A 21 -10.07 -7.56 1.71
CA GLU A 21 -11.51 -7.73 1.48
C GLU A 21 -12.28 -6.40 1.53
N CYS A 22 -11.82 -5.47 2.36
CA CYS A 22 -12.47 -4.18 2.57
C CYS A 22 -11.85 -3.04 1.74
N GLN A 23 -10.74 -3.31 1.02
CA GLN A 23 -9.93 -2.31 0.32
C GLN A 23 -9.58 -1.13 1.24
N ARG A 24 -9.17 -1.46 2.47
CA ARG A 24 -8.98 -0.48 3.55
C ARG A 24 -7.52 -0.39 3.94
N LEU A 25 -7.04 0.82 4.19
CA LEU A 25 -5.73 1.07 4.79
C LEU A 25 -5.88 1.71 6.16
N THR A 26 -5.10 1.22 7.12
CA THR A 26 -4.87 1.92 8.39
C THR A 26 -3.60 2.74 8.25
N LEU A 27 -3.72 4.05 8.38
CA LEU A 27 -2.58 4.96 8.29
C LEU A 27 -1.77 4.95 9.60
N PRO A 28 -0.52 5.48 9.60
CA PRO A 28 0.30 5.54 10.82
C PRO A 28 -0.32 6.33 11.97
N ASP A 29 -1.23 7.28 11.67
CA ASP A 29 -2.01 8.05 12.65
C ASP A 29 -3.22 7.26 13.21
N GLY A 30 -3.36 5.97 12.84
CA GLY A 30 -4.46 5.09 13.23
C GLY A 30 -5.74 5.31 12.43
N ARG A 31 -5.79 6.30 11.53
CA ARG A 31 -6.98 6.56 10.72
C ARG A 31 -7.15 5.48 9.67
N GLN A 32 -8.36 4.93 9.57
CA GLN A 32 -8.73 4.04 8.49
C GLN A 32 -9.29 4.81 7.30
N ILE A 33 -8.87 4.42 6.10
CA ILE A 33 -9.33 4.98 4.84
C ILE A 33 -9.76 3.85 3.92
N ARG A 34 -10.85 4.06 3.18
CA ARG A 34 -11.21 3.18 2.07
C ARG A 34 -10.50 3.67 0.81
N LEU A 35 -9.80 2.77 0.15
CA LEU A 35 -9.15 3.05 -1.11
C LEU A 35 -10.19 3.22 -2.22
N THR A 36 -9.88 4.08 -3.18
CA THR A 36 -10.58 4.05 -4.47
C THR A 36 -10.13 2.85 -5.28
N ASP A 37 -10.93 2.44 -6.26
CA ASP A 37 -10.60 1.30 -7.13
C ASP A 37 -9.21 1.43 -7.79
N SER A 38 -8.85 2.64 -8.22
CA SER A 38 -7.53 2.93 -8.81
C SER A 38 -6.38 2.73 -7.82
N GLN A 39 -6.53 3.25 -6.59
CA GLN A 39 -5.50 3.08 -5.55
C GLN A 39 -5.41 1.61 -5.11
N ASN A 40 -6.55 0.94 -4.99
CA ASN A 40 -6.63 -0.46 -4.65
C ASN A 40 -5.91 -1.33 -5.69
N LYS A 41 -6.12 -1.04 -6.98
CA LYS A 41 -5.43 -1.72 -8.08
C LYS A 41 -3.91 -1.54 -8.02
N GLN A 42 -3.42 -0.37 -7.59
CA GLN A 42 -1.99 -0.13 -7.42
C GLN A 42 -1.39 -0.95 -6.29
N VAL A 43 -2.07 -1.03 -5.13
CA VAL A 43 -1.65 -1.89 -4.00
C VAL A 43 -1.62 -3.36 -4.43
N GLN A 44 -2.65 -3.83 -5.12
CA GLN A 44 -2.70 -5.19 -5.65
C GLN A 44 -1.60 -5.47 -6.67
N THR A 45 -1.29 -4.50 -7.55
CA THR A 45 -0.16 -4.62 -8.48
C THR A 45 1.16 -4.80 -7.73
N LYS A 46 1.38 -4.06 -6.63
CA LYS A 46 2.57 -4.22 -5.80
C LYS A 46 2.65 -5.59 -5.14
N TYR A 47 1.51 -6.14 -4.72
CA TYR A 47 1.43 -7.49 -4.17
C TYR A 47 1.83 -8.54 -5.20
N THR A 48 1.27 -8.46 -6.42
CA THR A 48 1.61 -9.38 -7.52
C THR A 48 3.08 -9.25 -7.91
N GLN A 49 3.59 -8.01 -8.05
CA GLN A 49 5.01 -7.77 -8.36
C GLN A 49 5.94 -8.37 -7.30
N TYR A 50 5.58 -8.28 -6.02
CA TYR A 50 6.35 -8.90 -4.95
C TYR A 50 6.38 -10.43 -5.11
N ILE A 51 5.24 -11.06 -5.33
CA ILE A 51 5.16 -12.52 -5.54
C ILE A 51 5.97 -12.94 -6.76
N ASP A 52 5.89 -12.20 -7.86
CA ASP A 52 6.63 -12.51 -9.08
C ASP A 52 8.15 -12.46 -8.85
N GLN A 53 8.63 -11.53 -8.01
CA GLN A 53 10.06 -11.36 -7.70
C GLN A 53 10.58 -12.33 -6.64
N HIS A 54 9.77 -12.62 -5.61
CA HIS A 54 10.20 -13.36 -4.43
C HIS A 54 9.68 -14.81 -4.38
N HIS A 55 8.76 -15.18 -5.28
CA HIS A 55 8.09 -16.49 -5.34
C HIS A 55 7.32 -16.89 -4.08
N HIS A 56 7.00 -15.91 -3.22
CA HIS A 56 6.15 -16.09 -2.05
C HIS A 56 5.37 -14.80 -1.74
N ALA A 57 4.32 -14.92 -0.92
CA ALA A 57 3.57 -13.76 -0.44
C ALA A 57 4.44 -12.88 0.49
N PRO A 58 4.26 -11.56 0.47
CA PRO A 58 4.96 -10.67 1.38
C PRO A 58 4.59 -10.96 2.83
N LEU A 59 5.55 -10.73 3.73
CA LEU A 59 5.32 -10.79 5.16
C LEU A 59 4.52 -9.56 5.60
N MET A 60 3.65 -9.74 6.59
CA MET A 60 2.79 -8.66 7.10
C MET A 60 3.58 -7.45 7.64
N GLY A 61 4.82 -7.66 8.08
CA GLY A 61 5.73 -6.61 8.54
C GLY A 61 6.57 -5.94 7.45
N GLU A 62 6.39 -6.28 6.18
CA GLU A 62 7.09 -5.64 5.07
C GLU A 62 6.30 -4.44 4.52
N PHE A 63 7.02 -3.50 3.92
CA PHE A 63 6.44 -2.32 3.29
C PHE A 63 5.67 -2.69 2.02
N ILE A 64 4.52 -2.06 1.83
CA ILE A 64 3.76 -2.13 0.57
C ILE A 64 4.53 -1.42 -0.55
N PHE A 65 5.18 -0.30 -0.21
CA PHE A 65 5.93 0.54 -1.13
C PHE A 65 7.40 0.65 -0.71
N PRO A 66 8.28 -0.24 -1.18
CA PRO A 66 9.70 -0.16 -0.86
C PRO A 66 10.31 1.14 -1.42
N SER A 67 11.06 1.84 -0.55
CA SER A 67 11.51 3.24 -0.69
C SER A 67 12.22 3.61 -2.01
N LYS A 68 12.73 2.63 -2.79
CA LYS A 68 13.39 2.86 -4.07
C LYS A 68 12.45 3.10 -5.26
N GLU A 69 11.18 2.68 -5.19
CA GLU A 69 10.25 2.74 -6.33
C GLU A 69 9.17 3.83 -6.22
N THR A 70 9.10 4.47 -5.07
CA THR A 70 7.97 5.33 -4.71
C THR A 70 7.88 6.63 -5.54
N ARG A 71 8.93 7.05 -6.25
CA ARG A 71 9.02 8.36 -6.97
C ARG A 71 7.89 8.69 -7.96
N SER A 72 7.01 7.75 -8.30
CA SER A 72 5.94 7.92 -9.29
C SER A 72 4.52 7.99 -8.73
N TRP A 73 4.33 8.10 -7.41
CA TRP A 73 3.00 8.35 -6.81
C TRP A 73 2.67 9.85 -6.81
N VAL A 74 2.35 10.41 -7.99
CA VAL A 74 1.78 11.76 -8.15
C VAL A 74 0.65 11.73 -9.17
#